data_AF-A0A1V4VAJ8-F1
#
_entry.id   AF-A0A1V4VAJ8-F1
#
_cell.length_a   1.000
_cell.length_b   1.000
_cell.length_c   1.000
_cell.angle_alpha   90.00
_cell.angle_beta   90.00
_cell.angle_gamma   90.00
#
_symmetry.space_group_name_H-M   'P 1'
#
loop_
_entity.id
_entity.type
_entity.pdbx_description
1 polymer ?
#
loop_
_entity_poly.entity_id
_entity_poly.type
_entity_poly.pdbx_seq_one_letter_code
_entity_poly.pdbx_strand_id
1 'polypeptide(L)'
;MVKPDKSRYVYVYLPSAEDKARWDKLASEAGVPLSRFVIEIVENALAEESDIKPRAEIVKELGSLKDEIRKLQDELRLKNVVLDKYENELKRYRSATFLDDDFKGTREYSKGLINILKRGNVIDSYKILEELGIDPRDADQVKAVSVELDNLEAYGLITSTPRGWRWSE
;
A
#
# COMPACT_ATOMS: atom_id res chain seq x y z
N MET A 1 54.38 -6.81 -17.71
CA MET A 1 53.99 -5.38 -17.69
C MET A 1 53.87 -4.88 -19.12
N VAL A 2 52.65 -4.55 -19.56
CA VAL A 2 52.44 -3.91 -20.86
C VAL A 2 52.96 -2.48 -20.76
N LYS A 3 53.84 -2.06 -21.68
CA LYS A 3 54.31 -0.66 -21.70
C LYS A 3 53.11 0.24 -22.00
N PRO A 4 52.87 1.31 -21.19
CA PRO A 4 51.79 2.24 -21.48
C PRO A 4 52.06 2.91 -22.83
N ASP A 5 51.04 2.93 -23.67
CA ASP A 5 51.09 3.57 -24.97
C ASP A 5 51.04 5.08 -24.78
N LYS A 6 52.14 5.74 -25.13
CA LYS A 6 52.31 7.18 -24.98
C LYS A 6 51.30 7.98 -25.79
N SER A 7 50.76 7.41 -26.87
CA SER A 7 49.75 8.09 -27.71
C SER A 7 48.40 8.27 -27.01
N ARG A 8 48.13 7.52 -25.92
CA ARG A 8 46.87 7.56 -25.17
C ARG A 8 46.89 8.48 -23.95
N TYR A 9 47.99 9.20 -23.71
CA TYR A 9 48.07 10.13 -22.59
C TYR A 9 47.34 11.43 -22.89
N VAL A 10 46.53 11.87 -21.93
CA VAL A 10 45.90 13.19 -21.92
C VAL A 10 46.58 14.02 -20.84
N TYR A 11 47.10 15.19 -21.22
CA TYR A 11 47.73 16.13 -20.30
C TYR A 11 46.75 17.26 -20.00
N VAL A 12 46.42 17.43 -18.72
CA VAL A 12 45.53 18.49 -18.25
C VAL A 12 46.33 19.45 -17.38
N TYR A 13 46.32 20.73 -17.74
CA TYR A 13 46.90 21.81 -16.95
C TYR A 13 45.77 22.55 -16.24
N LEU A 14 45.82 22.59 -14.90
CA LEU A 14 44.78 23.23 -14.10
C LEU A 14 45.06 24.73 -13.94
N PRO A 15 44.02 25.58 -13.89
CA PRO A 15 44.18 27.04 -13.81
C PRO A 15 44.97 27.52 -12.59
N SER A 16 44.90 26.79 -11.48
CA SER A 16 45.63 27.09 -10.25
C SER A 16 46.15 25.85 -9.54
N ALA A 17 47.11 26.04 -8.62
CA ALA A 17 47.57 24.97 -7.74
C ALA A 17 46.48 24.54 -6.74
N GLU A 18 45.59 25.45 -6.35
CA GLU A 18 44.46 25.17 -5.46
C GLU A 18 43.45 24.22 -6.11
N ASP A 19 43.18 24.38 -7.41
CA ASP A 19 42.31 23.49 -8.16
C ASP A 19 42.86 22.06 -8.18
N LYS A 20 44.18 21.91 -8.36
CA LYS A 20 44.84 20.61 -8.29
C LYS A 20 44.71 19.98 -6.90
N ALA A 21 45.01 20.75 -5.86
CA ALA A 21 44.90 20.27 -4.48
C ALA A 21 43.47 19.84 -4.13
N ARG A 22 42.47 20.58 -4.62
CA ARG A 22 41.06 20.23 -4.49
C ARG A 22 40.74 18.90 -5.18
N TRP A 23 41.22 18.67 -6.40
CA TRP A 23 40.99 17.42 -7.11
C TRP A 23 41.68 16.23 -6.44
N ASP A 24 42.93 16.42 -5.98
CA ASP A 24 43.67 15.41 -5.22
C ASP A 24 42.94 15.01 -3.93
N LYS A 25 42.35 15.99 -3.23
CA LYS A 25 41.55 15.76 -2.03
C LYS A 25 40.31 14.92 -2.34
N LEU A 26 39.54 15.29 -3.37
CA LEU A 26 38.33 14.56 -3.78
C LEU A 26 38.63 13.13 -4.22
N ALA A 27 39.72 12.92 -4.96
CA ALA A 27 40.16 11.58 -5.36
C ALA A 27 40.56 10.73 -4.14
N SER A 28 41.26 11.35 -3.17
CA SER A 28 41.65 10.68 -1.92
C SER A 28 40.45 10.31 -1.04
N GLU A 29 39.46 11.20 -0.93
CA GLU A 29 38.18 10.93 -0.25
C GLU A 29 37.41 9.77 -0.90
N ALA A 30 37.48 9.66 -2.23
CA ALA A 30 36.92 8.56 -3.00
C ALA A 30 37.78 7.27 -2.99
N GLY A 31 38.95 7.29 -2.36
CA GLY A 31 39.84 6.13 -2.24
C GLY A 31 40.49 5.68 -3.56
N VAL A 32 40.57 6.57 -4.56
CA VAL A 32 41.09 6.25 -5.90
C VAL A 32 42.23 7.19 -6.32
N PRO A 33 43.16 6.77 -7.20
CA PRO A 33 44.15 7.67 -7.76
C PRO A 33 43.50 8.79 -8.58
N LEU A 34 44.08 10.00 -8.56
CA LEU A 34 43.59 11.17 -9.29
C LEU A 34 43.31 10.87 -10.78
N SER A 35 44.17 10.11 -11.44
CA SER A 35 43.99 9.75 -12.86
C SER A 35 42.72 8.94 -13.09
N ARG A 36 42.41 7.99 -12.20
CA ARG A 36 41.20 7.17 -12.29
C ARG A 36 39.95 8.00 -11.98
N PHE A 37 40.03 8.84 -10.96
CA PHE A 37 38.96 9.75 -10.58
C PHE A 37 38.54 10.67 -11.74
N VAL A 38 39.52 11.26 -12.43
CA VAL A 38 39.26 12.14 -13.59
C VAL A 38 38.64 11.35 -14.76
N ILE A 39 39.15 10.14 -15.05
CA ILE A 39 38.59 9.29 -16.12
C ILE A 39 37.13 8.96 -15.82
N GLU A 40 36.80 8.52 -14.61
CA GLU A 40 35.43 8.14 -14.24
C GLU A 40 34.45 9.33 -14.34
N ILE A 41 34.86 10.52 -13.90
CA ILE A 41 34.01 11.72 -14.04
C ILE A 41 33.78 12.07 -15.51
N VAL A 42 34.82 12.04 -16.35
CA VAL A 42 34.70 12.37 -17.78
C VAL A 42 33.85 11.33 -18.51
N GLU A 43 34.08 10.05 -18.29
CA GLU A 43 33.28 8.97 -18.90
C GLU A 43 31.82 9.02 -18.44
N ASN A 44 31.54 9.32 -17.17
CA ASN A 44 30.17 9.48 -16.69
C ASN A 44 29.47 10.69 -17.34
N ALA A 45 30.17 11.82 -17.48
CA ALA A 45 29.61 12.99 -18.15
C ALA A 45 29.32 12.73 -19.65
N LEU A 46 30.20 12.00 -20.33
CA LEU A 46 30.01 11.60 -21.73
C LEU A 46 28.89 10.56 -21.88
N ALA A 47 28.75 9.64 -20.92
CA ALA A 47 27.65 8.68 -20.87
C ALA A 47 26.31 9.39 -20.64
N GLU A 48 26.25 10.35 -19.71
CA GLU A 48 25.08 11.22 -19.52
C GLU A 48 24.73 11.99 -20.80
N GLU A 49 25.73 12.48 -21.54
CA GLU A 49 25.54 13.19 -22.81
C GLU A 49 24.98 12.29 -23.94
N SER A 50 25.36 11.01 -23.93
CA SER A 50 24.83 10.00 -24.86
C SER A 50 23.39 9.57 -24.58
N ASP A 51 22.90 9.78 -23.35
CA ASP A 51 21.54 9.49 -22.90
C ASP A 51 20.62 10.74 -22.91
N ILE A 52 21.10 11.89 -23.40
CA ILE A 52 20.28 13.12 -23.50
C ILE A 52 19.27 12.97 -24.63
N LYS A 53 18.06 12.53 -24.28
CA LYS A 53 16.87 12.80 -25.10
C LYS A 53 16.80 14.31 -25.40
N PRO A 54 16.60 14.74 -26.66
CA PRO A 54 16.44 16.15 -26.99
C PRO A 54 15.45 16.83 -26.05
N ARG A 55 15.74 18.05 -25.58
CA ARG A 55 14.87 18.79 -24.63
C ARG A 55 13.39 18.80 -25.03
N ALA A 56 13.09 18.77 -26.33
CA ALA A 56 11.73 18.68 -26.86
C ALA A 56 11.02 17.36 -26.51
N GLU A 57 11.73 16.23 -26.51
CA GLU A 57 11.20 14.92 -26.14
C GLU A 57 10.95 14.82 -24.65
N ILE A 58 11.84 15.38 -23.82
CA ILE A 58 11.65 15.46 -22.36
C ILE A 58 10.41 16.30 -22.02
N VAL A 59 10.23 17.44 -22.68
CA VAL A 59 9.04 18.30 -22.49
C VAL A 59 7.76 17.58 -22.94
N LYS A 60 7.83 16.81 -24.03
CA LYS A 60 6.69 16.01 -24.52
C LYS A 60 6.33 14.89 -23.55
N GLU A 61 7.32 14.16 -23.05
CA GLU A 61 7.14 13.09 -22.04
C GLU A 61 6.57 13.67 -20.74
N LEU A 62 7.12 14.78 -20.24
CA LEU A 62 6.58 15.50 -19.08
C LEU A 62 5.13 15.96 -19.29
N GLY A 63 4.79 16.41 -20.49
CA GLY A 63 3.42 16.75 -20.85
C GLY A 63 2.50 15.53 -20.78
N SER A 64 2.90 14.43 -21.41
CA SER A 64 2.12 13.18 -21.42
C SER A 64 1.92 12.59 -20.02
N LEU A 65 2.95 12.60 -19.19
CA LEU A 65 2.87 12.11 -17.81
C LEU A 65 1.97 13.00 -16.95
N LYS A 66 2.01 14.33 -17.14
CA LYS A 66 1.09 15.24 -16.44
C LYS A 66 -0.37 14.99 -16.83
N ASP A 67 -0.63 14.73 -18.11
CA ASP A 67 -1.98 14.41 -18.58
C ASP A 67 -2.47 13.06 -18.07
N GLU A 68 -1.59 12.06 -17.98
CA GLU A 68 -1.89 10.76 -17.38
C GLU A 68 -2.19 10.88 -15.88
N ILE A 69 -1.38 11.66 -15.14
CA ILE A 69 -1.65 11.96 -13.73
C ILE A 69 -3.03 12.61 -13.55
N ARG A 70 -3.38 13.59 -14.40
CA ARG A 70 -4.70 14.23 -14.34
C ARG A 70 -5.82 13.23 -14.59
N LYS A 71 -5.70 12.40 -15.62
CA LYS A 71 -6.70 11.34 -15.92
C LYS A 71 -6.85 10.37 -14.76
N LEU A 72 -5.75 9.90 -14.18
CA LEU A 72 -5.79 8.99 -13.04
C LEU A 72 -6.40 9.65 -11.80
N GLN A 73 -6.13 10.93 -11.56
CA GLN A 73 -6.75 11.70 -10.47
C GLN A 73 -8.26 11.86 -10.69
N ASP A 74 -8.69 12.15 -11.92
CA ASP A 74 -10.11 12.29 -12.27
C ASP A 74 -10.84 10.94 -12.14
N GLU A 75 -10.24 9.85 -12.60
CA GLU A 75 -10.77 8.49 -12.42
C GLU A 75 -10.89 8.13 -10.94
N LEU A 76 -9.87 8.43 -10.14
CA LEU A 76 -9.88 8.15 -8.71
C LEU A 76 -10.96 8.97 -8.00
N ARG A 77 -11.13 10.24 -8.38
CA ARG A 77 -12.21 11.09 -7.88
C ARG A 77 -13.57 10.53 -8.24
N LEU A 78 -13.78 10.10 -9.49
CA LEU A 78 -15.02 9.50 -9.94
C LEU A 78 -15.33 8.20 -9.20
N LYS A 79 -14.33 7.32 -9.04
CA LYS A 79 -14.46 6.06 -8.28
C LYS A 79 -14.85 6.32 -6.83
N ASN A 80 -14.23 7.31 -6.17
CA ASN A 80 -14.59 7.68 -4.81
C ASN A 80 -16.04 8.18 -4.71
N VAL A 81 -16.49 9.03 -5.64
CA VAL A 81 -17.89 9.50 -5.67
C VAL A 81 -18.87 8.33 -5.86
N VAL A 82 -18.52 7.35 -6.69
CA VAL A 82 -19.34 6.15 -6.90
C VAL A 82 -19.36 5.28 -5.63
N LEU A 83 -18.21 5.10 -4.97
CA LEU A 83 -18.14 4.40 -3.68
C LEU A 83 -19.00 5.10 -2.62
N ASP A 84 -18.90 6.43 -2.48
CA ASP A 84 -19.72 7.20 -1.55
C ASP A 84 -21.22 7.04 -1.85
N LYS A 85 -21.62 6.96 -3.13
CA LYS A 85 -23.00 6.68 -3.51
C LYS A 85 -23.43 5.28 -3.09
N TYR A 86 -22.62 4.26 -3.36
CA TYR A 86 -22.92 2.89 -2.93
C TYR A 86 -22.95 2.74 -1.42
N GLU A 87 -22.07 3.41 -0.69
CA GLU A 87 -22.11 3.45 0.78
C GLU A 87 -23.39 4.12 1.28
N ASN A 88 -23.81 5.21 0.65
CA ASN A 88 -25.07 5.88 0.97
C ASN A 88 -26.30 5.05 0.61
N GLU A 89 -26.28 4.34 -0.52
CA GLU A 89 -27.34 3.41 -0.91
C GLU A 89 -27.39 2.21 0.03
N LEU A 90 -26.26 1.63 0.40
CA LEU A 90 -26.19 0.58 1.43
C LEU A 90 -26.70 1.10 2.77
N LYS A 91 -26.32 2.31 3.18
CA LYS A 91 -26.86 2.95 4.39
C LYS A 91 -28.37 3.16 4.28
N ARG A 92 -28.87 3.52 3.10
CA ARG A 92 -30.31 3.67 2.82
C ARG A 92 -31.04 2.35 2.86
N TYR A 93 -30.54 1.30 2.22
CA TYR A 93 -31.11 -0.04 2.28
C TYR A 93 -31.11 -0.57 3.70
N ARG A 94 -29.98 -0.42 4.42
CA ARG A 94 -29.90 -0.71 5.85
C ARG A 94 -30.96 0.09 6.62
N SER A 95 -31.14 1.39 6.34
CA SER A 95 -32.16 2.22 6.97
C SER A 95 -33.60 1.94 6.58
N ALA A 96 -33.85 1.45 5.37
CA ALA A 96 -35.16 1.03 4.92
C ALA A 96 -35.56 -0.29 5.59
N THR A 97 -34.59 -1.16 5.88
CA THR A 97 -34.78 -2.31 6.79
C THR A 97 -34.78 -1.93 8.29
N PHE A 98 -34.49 -0.65 8.64
CA PHE A 98 -34.55 -0.10 10.01
C PHE A 98 -35.87 0.67 10.30
N LEU A 99 -36.85 0.68 9.40
CA LEU A 99 -38.15 1.35 9.57
C LEU A 99 -39.30 0.41 9.95
N ASP A 100 -39.03 -0.86 10.24
CA ASP A 100 -39.98 -1.72 10.97
C ASP A 100 -39.83 -1.46 12.48
N ASP A 101 -40.93 -1.04 13.11
CA ASP A 101 -41.05 -0.25 14.34
C ASP A 101 -40.63 -0.91 15.69
N ASP A 102 -39.91 -2.04 15.69
CA ASP A 102 -39.78 -2.88 16.91
C ASP A 102 -38.35 -3.11 17.46
N PHE A 103 -37.37 -2.23 17.18
CA PHE A 103 -35.99 -2.51 17.58
C PHE A 103 -35.43 -1.70 18.78
N LYS A 104 -35.24 -2.39 19.91
CA LYS A 104 -34.40 -1.96 21.05
C LYS A 104 -33.04 -2.71 21.02
N GLY A 105 -31.97 -2.01 20.65
CA GLY A 105 -30.59 -2.32 21.11
C GLY A 105 -29.57 -2.93 20.13
N THR A 106 -28.73 -2.05 19.56
CA THR A 106 -27.27 -2.19 19.26
C THR A 106 -26.82 -3.27 18.24
N ARG A 107 -26.46 -2.96 16.98
CA ARG A 107 -25.31 -2.21 16.37
C ARG A 107 -23.99 -3.00 16.32
N GLU A 108 -23.34 -2.94 15.14
CA GLU A 108 -21.98 -3.40 14.80
C GLU A 108 -21.70 -4.86 15.13
N TYR A 109 -21.45 -5.71 14.12
CA TYR A 109 -20.98 -7.09 14.36
C TYR A 109 -19.90 -7.05 15.43
N SER A 110 -20.18 -7.70 16.57
CA SER A 110 -19.27 -7.57 17.69
C SER A 110 -17.91 -8.08 17.23
N LYS A 111 -16.88 -7.20 17.25
CA LYS A 111 -15.50 -7.60 16.92
C LYS A 111 -15.09 -8.82 17.74
N GLY A 112 -15.67 -8.97 18.94
CA GLY A 112 -15.62 -10.18 19.76
C GLY A 112 -16.09 -11.45 19.04
N LEU A 113 -17.32 -11.48 18.51
CA LEU A 113 -17.88 -12.65 17.82
C LEU A 113 -17.01 -13.07 16.62
N ILE A 114 -16.60 -12.11 15.79
CA ILE A 114 -15.73 -12.38 14.64
C ILE A 114 -14.37 -12.94 15.11
N ASN A 115 -13.77 -12.37 16.16
CA ASN A 115 -12.51 -12.84 16.71
C ASN A 115 -12.63 -14.24 17.34
N ILE A 116 -13.78 -14.60 17.90
CA ILE A 116 -14.06 -15.95 18.40
C ILE A 116 -14.10 -16.94 17.23
N LEU A 117 -14.87 -16.63 16.19
CA LEU A 117 -15.07 -17.52 15.03
C LEU A 117 -13.79 -17.70 14.19
N LYS A 118 -12.97 -16.65 14.05
CA LYS A 118 -11.71 -16.70 13.28
C LYS A 118 -10.58 -17.50 13.94
N ARG A 119 -10.72 -17.96 15.19
CA ARG A 119 -9.71 -18.77 15.88
C ARG A 119 -9.59 -20.21 15.33
N GLY A 120 -10.26 -20.54 14.23
CA GLY A 120 -10.00 -21.72 13.39
C GLY A 120 -10.62 -23.03 13.87
N ASN A 121 -11.41 -23.01 14.95
CA ASN A 121 -12.08 -24.19 15.48
C ASN A 121 -13.61 -24.05 15.36
N VAL A 122 -14.30 -25.18 15.21
CA VAL A 122 -15.77 -25.21 15.34
C VAL A 122 -16.12 -24.86 16.78
N ILE A 123 -17.02 -23.89 16.97
CA ILE A 123 -17.43 -23.42 18.29
C ILE A 123 -18.95 -23.46 18.44
N ASP A 124 -19.44 -24.05 19.53
CA ASP A 124 -20.87 -24.11 19.81
C ASP A 124 -21.41 -22.76 20.32
N SER A 125 -22.73 -22.57 20.18
CA SER A 125 -23.38 -21.32 20.58
C SER A 125 -23.23 -20.99 22.07
N TYR A 126 -23.16 -22.00 22.94
CA TYR A 126 -23.05 -21.76 24.39
C TYR A 126 -21.67 -21.19 24.74
N LYS A 127 -20.63 -21.74 24.13
CA LYS A 127 -19.25 -21.27 24.27
C LYS A 127 -19.04 -19.90 23.65
N ILE A 128 -19.73 -19.57 22.55
CA ILE A 128 -19.74 -18.20 22.00
C ILE A 128 -20.28 -17.20 23.04
N LEU A 129 -21.42 -17.52 23.66
CA LEU A 129 -22.01 -16.65 24.69
C LEU A 129 -21.08 -16.50 25.91
N GLU A 130 -20.47 -17.60 26.36
CA GLU A 130 -19.51 -17.60 27.46
C GLU A 130 -18.27 -16.72 27.15
N GLU A 131 -17.67 -16.85 25.96
CA GLU A 131 -16.51 -16.05 25.56
C GLU A 131 -16.85 -14.57 25.33
N LEU A 132 -18.11 -14.25 25.00
CA LEU A 132 -18.61 -12.89 24.92
C LEU A 132 -19.00 -12.31 26.30
N GLY A 133 -19.00 -13.12 27.36
CA GLY A 133 -19.43 -12.72 28.70
C GLY A 133 -20.94 -12.46 28.82
N ILE A 134 -21.75 -13.10 27.95
CA ILE A 134 -23.21 -12.96 27.92
C ILE A 134 -23.82 -14.00 28.84
N ASP A 135 -24.75 -13.56 29.70
CA ASP A 135 -25.55 -14.48 30.52
C ASP A 135 -26.53 -15.23 29.61
N PRO A 136 -26.50 -16.58 29.56
CA PRO A 136 -27.45 -17.38 28.78
C PRO A 136 -28.93 -17.17 29.19
N ARG A 137 -29.18 -16.52 30.34
CA ARG A 137 -30.53 -16.15 30.82
C ARG A 137 -31.00 -14.79 30.31
N ASP A 138 -30.11 -13.97 29.78
CA ASP A 138 -30.46 -12.71 29.13
C ASP A 138 -30.98 -13.00 27.71
N ALA A 139 -32.29 -13.21 27.61
CA ALA A 139 -32.94 -13.58 26.35
C ALA A 139 -32.73 -12.55 25.23
N ASP A 140 -32.58 -11.27 25.57
CA ASP A 140 -32.37 -10.21 24.59
C ASP A 140 -30.96 -10.27 24.00
N GLN A 141 -29.94 -10.48 24.85
CA GLN A 141 -28.55 -10.64 24.38
C GLN A 141 -28.34 -11.94 23.61
N VAL A 142 -28.94 -13.05 24.05
CA VAL A 142 -28.86 -14.34 23.34
C VAL A 142 -29.51 -14.26 21.96
N LYS A 143 -30.67 -13.60 21.87
CA LYS A 143 -31.35 -13.37 20.60
C LYS A 143 -30.51 -12.49 19.67
N ALA A 144 -29.87 -11.45 20.19
CA ALA A 144 -28.99 -10.59 19.40
C ALA A 144 -27.81 -11.37 18.79
N VAL A 145 -27.12 -12.21 19.56
CA VAL A 145 -26.02 -13.05 19.05
C VAL A 145 -26.50 -14.08 18.03
N SER A 146 -27.67 -14.66 18.23
CA SER A 146 -28.25 -15.63 17.29
C SER A 146 -28.52 -14.97 15.93
N VAL A 147 -29.10 -13.77 15.93
CA VAL A 147 -29.33 -12.98 14.71
C VAL A 147 -28.00 -12.59 14.03
N GLU A 148 -26.96 -12.26 14.80
CA GLU A 148 -25.63 -12.00 14.22
C GLU A 148 -25.04 -13.24 13.51
N LEU A 149 -25.16 -14.42 14.11
CA LEU A 149 -24.70 -15.67 13.52
C LEU A 149 -25.47 -16.02 12.23
N ASP A 150 -26.80 -15.90 12.26
CA ASP A 150 -27.64 -16.15 11.07
C ASP A 150 -27.27 -15.19 9.93
N ASN A 151 -27.01 -13.92 10.23
CA ASN A 151 -26.55 -12.95 9.24
C ASN A 151 -25.18 -13.33 8.68
N LEU A 152 -24.21 -13.70 9.52
CA LEU A 152 -22.88 -14.12 9.07
C LEU A 152 -22.94 -15.37 8.18
N GLU A 153 -23.83 -16.31 8.47
CA GLU A 153 -24.07 -17.49 7.61
C GLU A 153 -24.73 -17.10 6.29
N ALA A 154 -25.71 -16.20 6.30
CA ALA A 154 -26.36 -15.70 5.08
C ALA A 154 -25.38 -14.98 4.14
N TYR A 155 -24.35 -14.31 4.69
CA TYR A 155 -23.26 -13.72 3.92
C TYR A 155 -22.18 -14.72 3.49
N GLY A 156 -22.29 -16.00 3.88
CA GLY A 156 -21.33 -17.06 3.57
C GLY A 156 -20.02 -16.99 4.36
N LEU A 157 -19.95 -16.15 5.40
CA LEU A 157 -18.74 -15.95 6.22
C LEU A 157 -18.53 -17.07 7.24
N ILE A 158 -19.62 -17.72 7.65
CA ILE A 158 -19.60 -18.90 8.52
C ILE A 158 -20.53 -19.98 7.98
N THR A 159 -20.35 -21.21 8.46
CA THR A 159 -21.20 -22.35 8.14
C THR A 159 -21.68 -23.01 9.42
N SER A 160 -22.98 -23.31 9.51
CA SER A 160 -23.56 -24.11 10.57
C SER A 160 -23.19 -25.59 10.41
N THR A 161 -22.73 -26.21 11.50
CA THR A 161 -22.42 -27.64 11.57
C THR A 161 -23.16 -28.26 12.76
N PRO A 162 -23.32 -29.60 12.80
CA PRO A 162 -23.93 -30.26 13.96
C PRO A 162 -23.20 -30.02 15.30
N ARG A 163 -21.96 -29.53 15.26
CA ARG A 163 -21.13 -29.24 16.44
C ARG A 163 -21.03 -27.74 16.76
N GLY A 164 -21.70 -26.88 15.99
CA GLY A 164 -21.62 -25.42 16.13
C GLY A 164 -21.20 -24.72 14.85
N TRP A 165 -20.63 -23.53 14.99
CA TRP A 165 -20.31 -22.62 13.90
C TRP A 165 -18.85 -22.71 13.50
N ARG A 166 -18.58 -22.62 12.21
CA ARG A 166 -17.22 -22.61 11.65
C ARG A 166 -17.03 -21.41 10.74
N TRP A 167 -15.87 -20.76 10.82
CA TRP A 167 -15.47 -19.76 9.85
C TRP A 167 -15.22 -20.37 8.47
N SER A 168 -15.86 -19.81 7.43
CA SER A 168 -15.63 -20.18 6.05
C SER A 168 -14.33 -19.53 5.57
N GLU A 169 -13.34 -20.33 5.13
CA GLU A 169 -12.08 -19.84 4.54
C GLU A 169 -12.30 -19.03 3.26
#